data_AF-A0A0R3R6X6-F1
#
_entry.id   AF-A0A0R3R6X6-F1
#
_cell.length_a   1.000
_cell.length_b   1.000
_cell.length_c   1.000
_cell.angle_alpha   90.00
_cell.angle_beta   90.00
_cell.angle_gamma   90.00
#
_symmetry.space_group_name_H-M   'P 1'
#
loop_
_entity.id
_entity.type
_entity.pdbx_description
1 polymer ?
#
loop_
_entity_poly.entity_id
_entity_poly.type
_entity_poly.pdbx_seq_one_letter_code
_entity_poly.pdbx_strand_id
1 'polypeptide(L)'
;MQIHFLLILMALLMTNLLAFTELGFDTSTSACSVKQKGKSICQCCKRTCWYDIANAATNNLGHIPGEKDEQEALDTLHLIHLCMLLKCGNICPKIPRSLPKLTI
;
A
#
# COMPACT_ATOMS: atom_id res chain seq x y z
N MET A 1 -33.38 1.27 28.45
CA MET A 1 -31.94 0.92 28.42
C MET A 1 -31.48 0.26 27.12
N GLN A 2 -32.34 -0.49 26.43
CA GLN A 2 -32.01 -1.21 25.19
C GLN A 2 -31.74 -0.29 23.97
N ILE A 3 -32.48 0.82 23.85
CA ILE A 3 -32.36 1.76 22.71
C ILE A 3 -31.02 2.53 22.75
N HIS A 4 -30.59 2.97 23.94
CA HIS A 4 -29.30 3.66 24.08
C HIS A 4 -28.12 2.74 23.76
N PHE A 5 -28.22 1.46 24.14
CA PHE A 5 -27.19 0.47 23.83
C PHE A 5 -27.07 0.22 22.32
N LEU A 6 -28.19 0.14 21.61
CA LEU A 6 -28.21 0.04 20.14
C LEU A 6 -27.60 1.26 19.46
N LEU A 7 -27.90 2.47 19.95
CA LEU A 7 -27.32 3.71 19.40
C LEU A 7 -25.80 3.79 19.59
N ILE A 8 -25.30 3.36 20.75
CA ILE A 8 -23.85 3.29 21.02
C ILE A 8 -23.17 2.28 20.10
N LEU A 9 -23.76 1.10 19.90
CA LEU A 9 -23.21 0.07 19.02
C LEU A 9 -23.14 0.54 17.56
N MET A 10 -24.20 1.18 17.07
CA MET A 10 -24.23 1.73 15.72
C MET A 10 -23.22 2.87 15.53
N ALA A 11 -23.05 3.74 16.54
CA ALA A 11 -22.03 4.79 16.51
C ALA A 11 -20.60 4.20 16.43
N LEU A 12 -20.31 3.15 17.20
CA LEU A 12 -19.01 2.46 17.17
C LEU A 12 -18.75 1.76 15.84
N LEU A 13 -19.76 1.15 15.23
CA LEU A 13 -19.64 0.55 13.90
C LEU A 13 -19.33 1.60 12.82
N MET A 14 -20.01 2.75 12.86
CA MET A 14 -19.82 3.81 11.88
C MET A 14 -18.46 4.53 12.02
N THR A 15 -17.96 4.74 13.25
CA THR A 15 -16.63 5.34 13.45
C THR A 15 -15.50 4.43 12.97
N ASN A 16 -15.61 3.12 13.21
CA ASN A 16 -14.66 2.16 12.68
C ASN A 16 -14.72 2.11 11.15
N LEU A 17 -15.92 2.06 10.56
CA LEU A 17 -16.08 2.06 9.09
C LEU A 17 -15.43 3.28 8.43
N LEU A 18 -15.60 4.48 9.02
CA LEU A 18 -14.96 5.71 8.53
C LEU A 18 -13.43 5.69 8.67
N ALA A 19 -12.88 5.01 9.69
CA ALA A 19 -11.43 4.85 9.84
C ALA A 19 -10.83 3.92 8.78
N PHE A 20 -11.59 2.93 8.30
CA PHE A 20 -11.14 2.02 7.24
C PHE A 20 -11.31 2.58 5.82
N THR A 21 -12.17 3.58 5.60
CA THR A 21 -12.34 4.21 4.28
C THR A 21 -11.12 5.03 3.82
N GLU A 22 -10.20 5.39 4.72
CA GLU A 22 -8.91 6.00 4.36
C GLU A 22 -7.88 4.98 3.85
N LEU A 23 -8.13 3.66 4.02
CA LEU A 23 -7.38 2.59 3.35
C LEU A 23 -7.98 2.28 1.98
N GLY A 24 -8.36 3.33 1.25
CA GLY A 24 -8.77 3.26 -0.15
C GLY A 24 -7.65 2.69 -1.01
N PHE A 25 -7.61 1.36 -1.11
CA PHE A 25 -7.08 0.67 -2.28
C PHE A 25 -8.05 0.98 -3.41
N ASP A 26 -7.90 2.18 -3.99
CA ASP A 26 -8.66 2.62 -5.16
C ASP A 26 -8.44 1.61 -6.29
N THR A 27 -9.41 0.71 -6.49
CA THR A 27 -9.48 -0.27 -7.57
C THR A 27 -9.87 0.37 -8.92
N SER A 28 -9.69 1.67 -9.08
CA SER A 28 -10.00 2.39 -10.30
C SER A 28 -8.78 3.20 -10.77
N THR A 29 -8.10 2.62 -11.74
CA THR A 29 -7.00 3.19 -12.53
C THR A 29 -5.61 3.18 -11.86
N SER A 30 -4.75 2.28 -12.31
CA SER A 30 -3.28 2.32 -12.18
C SER A 30 -2.63 3.60 -12.74
N ALA A 31 -3.43 4.56 -13.22
CA ALA A 31 -2.97 5.82 -13.75
C ALA A 31 -2.93 6.87 -12.63
N CYS A 32 -1.75 7.00 -12.03
CA CYS A 32 -1.34 8.27 -11.47
C CYS A 32 -1.61 9.40 -12.46
N SER A 33 -2.57 10.27 -12.13
CA SER A 33 -2.94 11.40 -12.99
C SER A 33 -1.74 12.32 -13.23
N VAL A 34 -1.59 12.79 -14.47
CA VAL A 34 -0.46 13.61 -14.98
C VAL A 34 -0.28 14.94 -14.20
N LYS A 35 -1.23 15.32 -13.34
CA LYS A 35 -1.22 16.58 -12.56
C LYS A 35 -0.93 16.40 -11.06
N GLN A 36 -0.02 15.51 -10.68
CA GLN A 36 0.38 15.36 -9.28
C GLN A 36 1.71 16.09 -9.01
N LYS A 37 1.73 17.03 -8.04
CA LYS A 37 2.94 17.78 -7.61
C LYS A 37 3.49 17.24 -6.29
N GLY A 38 4.82 17.09 -6.19
CA GLY A 38 5.53 16.84 -4.92
C GLY A 38 5.42 15.40 -4.39
N LYS A 39 5.13 15.23 -3.09
CA LYS A 39 5.04 13.94 -2.36
C LYS A 39 4.14 12.90 -3.06
N SER A 40 3.14 13.38 -3.79
CA SER A 40 2.22 12.61 -4.62
C SER A 40 2.93 11.85 -5.76
N ILE A 41 3.96 12.41 -6.40
CA ILE A 41 4.70 11.77 -7.51
C ILE A 41 5.51 10.56 -7.01
N CYS A 42 6.18 10.69 -5.86
CA CYS A 42 6.93 9.58 -5.25
C CYS A 42 6.00 8.43 -4.85
N GLN A 43 4.88 8.74 -4.18
CA GLN A 43 3.87 7.75 -3.81
C GLN A 43 3.31 7.05 -5.05
N CYS A 44 3.08 7.81 -6.11
CA CYS A 44 2.65 7.29 -7.39
C CYS A 44 3.65 6.32 -8.02
N CYS A 45 4.92 6.70 -8.12
CA CYS A 45 5.95 5.81 -8.66
C CYS A 45 6.03 4.48 -7.88
N LYS A 46 5.97 4.55 -6.54
CA LYS A 46 5.97 3.35 -5.69
C LYS A 46 4.74 2.48 -5.93
N ARG A 47 3.55 3.08 -6.03
CA ARG A 47 2.29 2.37 -6.31
C ARG A 47 2.34 1.67 -7.67
N THR A 48 2.84 2.35 -8.71
CA THR A 48 3.03 1.75 -10.03
C THR A 48 3.99 0.57 -9.98
N CYS A 49 5.15 0.70 -9.32
CA CYS A 49 6.08 -0.42 -9.15
C CYS A 49 5.46 -1.61 -8.44
N TRP A 50 4.64 -1.38 -7.41
CA TRP A 50 3.92 -2.45 -6.74
C TRP A 50 2.96 -3.13 -7.72
N TYR A 51 2.07 -2.34 -8.34
CA TYR A 51 0.99 -2.86 -9.18
C TYR A 51 1.50 -3.63 -10.38
N ASP A 52 2.46 -3.08 -11.13
CA ASP A 52 2.96 -3.70 -12.36
C ASP A 52 3.63 -5.06 -12.06
N ILE A 53 4.47 -5.12 -11.03
CA ILE A 53 5.22 -6.33 -10.69
C ILE A 53 4.29 -7.39 -10.08
N ALA A 54 3.41 -7.01 -9.17
CA ALA A 54 2.47 -7.96 -8.59
C ALA A 54 1.48 -8.49 -9.62
N ASN A 55 0.96 -7.64 -10.52
CA ASN A 55 0.09 -8.08 -11.60
C ASN A 55 0.83 -9.03 -12.56
N ALA A 56 2.09 -8.72 -12.91
CA ALA A 56 2.92 -9.61 -13.71
C ALA A 56 3.16 -10.96 -13.00
N ALA A 57 3.46 -10.95 -11.70
CA ALA A 57 3.67 -12.16 -10.92
C ALA A 57 2.39 -13.00 -10.84
N THR A 58 1.23 -12.39 -10.55
CA THR A 58 -0.07 -13.07 -10.56
C THR A 58 -0.38 -13.71 -11.91
N ASN A 59 -0.12 -13.00 -13.01
CA ASN A 59 -0.34 -13.54 -14.36
C ASN A 59 0.61 -14.70 -14.68
N ASN A 60 1.86 -14.65 -14.22
CA ASN A 60 2.84 -15.71 -14.47
C ASN A 60 2.58 -16.95 -13.61
N LEU A 61 2.14 -16.78 -12.37
CA LEU A 61 1.88 -17.86 -11.42
C LEU A 61 0.48 -18.47 -11.60
N GLY A 62 -0.49 -17.67 -12.07
CA GLY A 62 -1.91 -18.04 -12.13
C GLY A 62 -2.64 -17.93 -10.79
N HIS A 63 -1.98 -17.41 -9.75
CA HIS A 63 -2.51 -17.17 -8.40
C HIS A 63 -1.76 -15.99 -7.76
N ILE A 64 -2.22 -15.51 -6.60
CA ILE A 64 -1.58 -14.37 -5.93
C ILE A 64 -0.26 -14.83 -5.29
N PRO A 65 0.88 -14.14 -5.50
CA PRO A 65 2.15 -14.53 -4.87
C PRO A 65 2.00 -14.64 -3.34
N GLY A 66 2.44 -15.77 -2.77
CA GLY A 66 2.26 -16.07 -1.34
C GLY A 66 1.07 -16.98 -1.02
N GLU A 67 0.19 -17.25 -1.98
CA GLU A 67 -0.98 -18.12 -1.75
C GLU A 67 -0.58 -19.59 -1.59
N LYS A 68 0.46 -20.04 -2.30
CA LYS A 68 0.94 -21.43 -2.26
C LYS A 68 2.26 -21.58 -1.52
N ASP A 69 3.14 -20.58 -1.59
CA ASP A 69 4.46 -20.60 -0.98
C ASP A 69 4.87 -19.18 -0.54
N GLU A 70 5.39 -19.06 0.69
CA GLU A 70 5.92 -17.80 1.22
C GLU A 70 7.08 -17.27 0.37
N GLN A 71 7.87 -18.16 -0.22
CA GLN A 71 9.01 -17.75 -1.05
C GLN A 71 8.56 -16.97 -2.30
N GLU A 72 7.41 -17.31 -2.90
CA GLU A 72 6.84 -16.54 -4.03
C GLU A 72 6.54 -15.09 -3.63
N ALA A 73 6.04 -14.88 -2.40
CA ALA A 73 5.78 -13.55 -1.88
C ALA A 73 7.08 -12.79 -1.67
N LEU A 74 8.09 -13.41 -1.05
CA LEU A 74 9.39 -12.79 -0.79
C LEU A 74 10.11 -12.40 -2.08
N ASP A 75 10.10 -13.28 -3.09
CA ASP A 75 10.70 -13.03 -4.39
C ASP A 75 9.98 -11.88 -5.11
N THR A 76 8.65 -11.87 -5.07
CA THR A 76 7.85 -10.76 -5.63
C THR A 76 8.13 -9.43 -4.92
N LEU A 77 8.21 -9.44 -3.59
CA LEU A 77 8.55 -8.26 -2.79
C LEU A 77 9.96 -7.74 -3.09
N HIS A 78 10.93 -8.63 -3.33
CA HIS A 78 12.27 -8.25 -3.78
C HIS A 78 12.24 -7.54 -5.13
N LEU A 79 11.47 -8.05 -6.09
CA LEU A 79 11.31 -7.41 -7.40
C LEU A 79 10.62 -6.05 -7.32
N ILE A 80 9.57 -5.93 -6.49
CA ILE A 80 8.89 -4.64 -6.22
C ILE A 80 9.90 -3.64 -5.63
N HIS A 81 10.69 -4.06 -4.64
CA HIS A 81 11.69 -3.20 -4.02
C HIS A 81 12.77 -2.74 -5.02
N LEU A 82 13.25 -3.65 -5.87
CA LEU A 82 14.20 -3.32 -6.94
C LEU A 82 13.61 -2.30 -7.91
N CYS A 83 12.34 -2.46 -8.31
CA CYS A 83 11.63 -1.48 -9.13
C CYS A 83 11.62 -0.09 -8.47
N MET A 84 11.29 -0.01 -7.17
CA MET A 84 11.24 1.26 -6.45
C MET A 84 12.61 1.92 -6.35
N LEU A 85 13.68 1.16 -6.11
CA LEU A 85 15.05 1.69 -6.05
C LEU A 85 15.49 2.25 -7.41
N LEU A 86 15.25 1.50 -8.49
CA LEU A 86 15.70 1.88 -9.83
C LEU A 86 14.87 3.01 -10.44
N LYS A 87 13.54 2.94 -10.34
CA LYS A 87 12.63 3.90 -10.99
C LYS A 87 12.29 5.11 -10.12
N CYS A 88 12.14 4.90 -8.81
CA CYS A 88 11.67 5.96 -7.90
C CYS A 88 12.79 6.64 -7.13
N GLY A 89 14.04 6.15 -7.18
CA GLY A 89 15.16 6.68 -6.39
C GLY A 89 15.46 8.17 -6.59
N ASN A 90 15.27 8.69 -7.81
CA ASN A 90 15.46 10.10 -8.14
C ASN A 90 14.20 10.96 -7.93
N ILE A 91 13.04 10.32 -7.75
CA ILE A 91 11.73 10.97 -7.58
C ILE A 91 11.40 11.14 -6.09
N CYS A 92 11.78 10.13 -5.30
CA CYS A 92 11.49 10.09 -3.88
C CYS A 92 12.61 10.78 -3.08
N PRO A 93 12.25 11.62 -2.10
CA PRO A 93 13.25 12.15 -1.18
C PRO A 93 13.92 10.99 -0.44
N LYS A 94 15.26 11.03 -0.30
CA LYS A 94 15.99 10.14 0.58
C LYS A 94 15.52 10.44 2.00
N ILE A 95 14.66 9.59 2.55
CA ILE A 95 14.28 9.69 3.96
C ILE A 95 15.55 9.35 4.75
N PRO A 96 16.14 10.28 5.51
CA PRO A 96 17.17 9.89 6.47
C PRO A 96 16.50 8.88 7.39
N ARG A 97 17.02 7.65 7.44
CA ARG A 97 16.62 6.69 8.47
C ARG A 97 17.09 7.27 9.80
N SER A 98 16.33 8.21 10.37
CA SER A 98 16.47 8.52 11.78
C SER A 98 16.08 7.23 12.49
N LEU A 99 17.08 6.45 12.87
CA LEU A 99 16.93 5.36 13.81
C LEU A 99 16.05 5.89 14.96
N PRO A 100 14.99 5.19 15.38
CA PRO A 100 14.48 5.44 16.72
C PRO A 100 15.68 5.23 17.65
N LYS A 101 16.10 6.28 18.35
CA LYS A 101 17.08 6.17 19.43
C LYS A 101 16.48 5.16 20.41
N LEU A 102 16.99 3.93 20.36
CA LEU A 102 16.78 2.96 21.42
C LEU A 102 17.66 3.43 22.57
N THR A 103 17.09 4.27 23.42
CA THR A 103 17.70 4.60 24.71
C THR A 103 17.62 3.34 25.56
N ILE A 104 18.78 2.73 25.81
CA ILE A 104 18.98 1.67 26.81
C ILE A 104 18.90 2.29 28.20
#